data_AF-A0A940WPT1-F1
#
_entry.id   AF-A0A940WPT1-F1
#
_cell.length_a   1.000
_cell.length_b   1.000
_cell.length_c   1.000
_cell.angle_alpha   90.00
_cell.angle_beta   90.00
_cell.angle_gamma   90.00
#
_symmetry.space_group_name_H-M   'P 1'
#
loop_
_entity.id
_entity.type
_entity.pdbx_description
1 polymer ?
#
loop_
_entity_poly.entity_id
_entity_poly.type
_entity_poly.pdbx_seq_one_letter_code
_entity_poly.pdbx_strand_id
1 'polypeptide(L)'
;MENQFALDKKVMKQLQLIGTLQRRSKKTVHSLYAQAILEYSLYHYNKNQLEGLIDQALEKRDKEAFLTHSTKYNELLYAHREGKTIREDGFEVYLPFE
;
A
#
# COMPACT_ATOMS: atom_id res chain seq x y z
N MET A 1 -13.44 15.49 7.41
CA MET A 1 -13.02 14.12 7.11
C MET A 1 -12.43 14.12 5.71
N GLU A 2 -11.15 14.47 5.62
CA GLU A 2 -10.41 14.26 4.36
C GLU A 2 -10.22 12.76 4.17
N ASN A 3 -10.52 12.29 2.96
CA ASN A 3 -10.61 10.88 2.63
C ASN A 3 -9.21 10.25 2.74
N GLN A 4 -8.87 9.66 3.90
CA GLN A 4 -7.63 8.90 4.12
C GLN A 4 -7.53 7.62 3.25
N PHE A 5 -8.60 7.31 2.50
CA PHE A 5 -8.66 6.25 1.51
C PHE A 5 -8.52 6.76 0.06
N ALA A 6 -8.22 8.05 -0.14
CA ALA A 6 -7.94 8.57 -1.46
C ALA A 6 -6.58 8.01 -1.94
N LEU A 7 -6.64 6.85 -2.60
CA LEU A 7 -5.57 6.31 -3.45
C LEU A 7 -4.85 7.45 -4.19
N ASP A 8 -3.52 7.36 -4.29
CA ASP A 8 -2.72 8.32 -5.05
C ASP A 8 -3.40 8.59 -6.41
N LYS A 9 -3.55 9.87 -6.75
CA LYS A 9 -4.11 10.33 -8.02
C LYS A 9 -3.46 9.63 -9.22
N LYS A 10 -2.21 9.19 -9.10
CA LYS A 10 -1.50 8.39 -10.11
C LYS A 10 -2.11 6.99 -10.30
N VAL A 11 -2.39 6.28 -9.21
CA VAL A 11 -3.01 4.95 -9.23
C VAL A 11 -4.42 5.03 -9.79
N MET A 12 -5.19 6.03 -9.36
CA MET A 12 -6.53 6.27 -9.88
C MET A 12 -6.53 6.55 -11.39
N LYS A 13 -5.55 7.32 -11.88
CA LYS A 13 -5.37 7.54 -13.34
C LYS A 13 -5.02 6.26 -14.08
N GLN A 14 -4.13 5.43 -13.55
CA GLN A 14 -3.77 4.14 -14.17
C GLN A 14 -4.97 3.18 -14.24
N LEU A 15 -5.78 3.12 -13.19
CA LEU A 15 -7.00 2.31 -13.15
C LEU A 15 -8.09 2.82 -14.11
N GLN A 16 -8.23 4.15 -14.26
CA GLN A 16 -9.13 4.74 -15.26
C GLN A 16 -8.69 4.43 -16.70
N LEU A 17 -7.39 4.46 -16.97
CA LEU A 17 -6.84 4.04 -18.27
C LEU A 17 -7.11 2.55 -18.56
N ILE A 18 -7.07 1.71 -17.52
CA ILE A 18 -7.42 0.29 -17.62
C ILE A 18 -8.90 0.09 -17.96
N GLY A 19 -9.80 0.87 -17.37
CA GLY A 19 -11.24 0.79 -17.64
C GLY A 19 -11.65 1.27 -19.04
N THR A 20 -10.85 2.12 -19.68
CA THR A 20 -11.14 2.69 -21.02
C THR A 20 -10.60 1.82 -22.17
N LEU A 21 -9.68 0.88 -21.90
CA LEU A 21 -9.22 -0.11 -22.86
C LEU A 21 -10.33 -1.16 -23.09
N GLN A 22 -11.13 -0.93 -24.15
CA GLN A 22 -12.37 -1.59 -24.59
C GLN A 22 -12.39 -3.14 -24.77
N ARG A 23 -11.50 -3.92 -24.12
CA ARG A 23 -11.45 -5.39 -24.22
C ARG A 23 -11.38 -6.12 -22.87
N ARG A 24 -11.79 -5.50 -21.77
CA ARG A 24 -11.71 -6.14 -20.44
C ARG A 24 -13.08 -6.55 -19.92
N SER A 25 -13.14 -7.70 -19.25
CA SER A 25 -14.30 -8.04 -18.43
C SER A 25 -14.35 -7.04 -17.26
N LYS A 26 -15.54 -6.49 -16.95
CA LYS A 26 -15.71 -5.61 -15.76
C LYS A 26 -15.21 -6.29 -14.48
N LYS A 27 -15.28 -7.62 -14.43
CA LYS A 27 -14.80 -8.46 -13.33
C LYS A 27 -13.28 -8.35 -13.15
N THR A 28 -12.49 -8.43 -14.21
CA THR A 28 -11.02 -8.31 -14.16
C THR A 28 -10.59 -6.94 -13.64
N VAL A 29 -11.27 -5.88 -14.09
CA VAL A 29 -10.99 -4.50 -13.63
C VAL A 29 -11.32 -4.33 -12.15
N HIS A 30 -12.48 -4.84 -11.71
CA HIS A 30 -12.86 -4.80 -10.29
C HIS A 30 -11.94 -5.67 -9.40
N SER A 31 -11.46 -6.80 -9.90
CA SER A 31 -10.50 -7.68 -9.21
C SER A 31 -9.20 -6.93 -8.96
N LEU A 32 -8.62 -6.33 -10.00
CA LEU A 32 -7.40 -5.50 -9.90
C LEU A 32 -7.60 -4.30 -8.97
N TYR A 33 -8.78 -3.67 -9.01
CA TYR A 33 -9.10 -2.56 -8.12
C TYR A 33 -9.16 -3.00 -6.65
N ALA A 34 -9.82 -4.12 -6.35
CA ALA A 34 -9.89 -4.68 -5.02
C ALA A 34 -8.51 -5.07 -4.50
N GLN A 35 -7.69 -5.71 -5.33
CA GLN A 35 -6.30 -6.04 -5.01
C GLN A 35 -5.50 -4.76 -4.71
N ALA A 36 -5.58 -3.73 -5.56
CA ALA A 36 -4.89 -2.47 -5.33
C ALA A 36 -5.29 -1.81 -4.00
N ILE A 37 -6.59 -1.72 -3.71
CA ILE A 37 -7.08 -1.14 -2.44
C ILE A 37 -6.55 -1.93 -1.25
N LEU A 38 -6.62 -3.26 -1.29
CA LEU A 38 -6.19 -4.11 -0.18
C LEU A 38 -4.69 -3.93 0.09
N GLU A 39 -3.87 -3.93 -0.95
CA GLU A 39 -2.42 -3.76 -0.84
C GLU A 39 -2.06 -2.38 -0.25
N TYR A 40 -2.68 -1.30 -0.74
CA TYR A 40 -2.48 0.04 -0.16
C TYR A 40 -2.94 0.12 1.29
N SER A 41 -4.12 -0.41 1.58
CA SER A 41 -4.69 -0.35 2.92
C SER A 41 -3.82 -1.11 3.93
N LEU A 42 -3.32 -2.28 3.54
CA LEU A 42 -2.42 -3.09 4.36
C LEU A 42 -1.08 -2.39 4.59
N TYR A 43 -0.48 -1.83 3.53
CA TYR A 43 0.78 -1.09 3.65
C TYR A 43 0.65 0.08 4.65
N HIS A 44 -0.34 0.96 4.45
CA HIS A 44 -0.52 2.12 5.32
C HIS A 44 -0.94 1.73 6.74
N TYR A 45 -1.78 0.70 6.90
CA TYR A 45 -2.12 0.19 8.22
C TYR A 45 -0.89 -0.29 8.97
N ASN A 46 -0.06 -1.12 8.34
CA ASN A 46 1.15 -1.66 8.97
C ASN A 46 2.17 -0.56 9.28
N LYS A 47 2.34 0.40 8.37
CA LYS A 47 3.20 1.57 8.55
C LYS A 47 2.77 2.37 9.79
N ASN A 48 1.50 2.78 9.85
CA ASN A 48 0.95 3.57 10.94
C ASN A 48 1.00 2.82 12.29
N GLN A 49 0.77 1.51 12.28
CA GLN A 49 0.89 0.68 13.49
C GLN A 49 2.32 0.65 14.01
N LEU A 50 3.31 0.49 13.12
CA LEU A 50 4.72 0.46 13.50
C LEU A 50 5.20 1.84 14.01
N GLU A 51 4.80 2.92 13.35
CA GLU A 51 5.07 4.29 13.82
C GLU A 51 4.51 4.51 15.23
N GLY A 52 3.25 4.14 15.47
CA GLY A 52 2.65 4.26 16.80
C GLY A 52 3.35 3.41 17.88
N LEU A 53 3.85 2.22 17.53
CA LEU A 53 4.63 1.38 18.44
C LEU A 53 6.02 1.95 18.73
N ILE A 54 6.65 2.58 17.74
CA ILE A 54 7.93 3.29 17.90
C ILE A 54 7.74 4.48 18.85
N ASP A 55 6.70 5.29 18.66
CA ASP A 55 6.39 6.43 19.51
C ASP A 55 6.15 5.99 20.96
N GLN A 56 5.36 4.94 21.16
CA GLN A 56 5.13 4.36 22.50
C GLN A 56 6.42 3.84 23.15
N ALA A 57 7.34 3.24 22.38
CA ALA A 57 8.62 2.78 22.89
C ALA A 57 9.51 3.96 23.32
N LEU A 58 9.50 5.05 22.54
CA LEU A 58 10.22 6.28 22.89
C LEU A 58 9.67 6.93 24.17
N GLU A 59 8.35 7.04 24.30
CA GLU A 59 7.69 7.56 25.51
C GLU A 59 8.07 6.77 26.77
N LYS A 60 8.11 5.44 26.64
CA LYS A 60 8.47 4.53 27.75
C LYS A 60 9.97 4.39 27.96
N ARG A 61 10.80 5.00 27.10
CA ARG A 61 12.26 4.82 27.04
C ARG A 61 12.67 3.33 26.91
N ASP A 62 11.83 2.54 26.25
CA ASP A 62 12.09 1.13 25.99
C ASP A 62 12.94 0.97 24.73
N LYS A 63 14.25 0.81 24.94
CA LYS A 63 15.23 0.67 23.87
C LYS A 63 15.02 -0.60 23.05
N GLU A 64 14.62 -1.71 23.67
CA GLU A 64 14.47 -2.99 22.98
C GLU A 64 13.24 -2.98 22.06
N ALA A 65 12.12 -2.45 22.56
CA ALA A 65 10.92 -2.25 21.76
C ALA A 65 11.19 -1.28 20.61
N PHE A 66 11.88 -0.17 20.87
CA PHE A 66 12.23 0.81 19.84
C PHE A 66 13.03 0.17 18.70
N LEU A 67 14.09 -0.57 19.03
CA LEU A 67 14.92 -1.25 18.03
C LEU A 67 14.11 -2.29 17.24
N THR A 68 13.29 -3.07 17.94
CA THR A 68 12.45 -4.11 17.32
C THR A 68 11.46 -3.50 16.32
N HIS A 69 10.72 -2.46 16.72
CA HIS A 69 9.71 -1.84 15.87
C HIS A 69 10.36 -1.03 14.72
N SER A 70 11.48 -0.36 14.97
CA SER A 70 12.23 0.36 13.94
C SER A 70 12.79 -0.58 12.86
N THR A 71 13.31 -1.76 13.25
CA THR A 71 13.76 -2.76 12.28
C THR A 71 12.61 -3.23 11.40
N LYS A 72 11.46 -3.58 11.99
CA LYS A 72 10.26 -3.99 11.23
C LYS A 72 9.73 -2.88 10.31
N TYR A 73 9.79 -1.63 10.76
CA TYR A 73 9.43 -0.48 9.95
C TYR A 73 10.35 -0.34 8.73
N ASN A 74 11.66 -0.45 8.93
CA ASN A 74 12.63 -0.41 7.84
C ASN A 74 12.48 -1.59 6.87
N GLU A 75 12.19 -2.80 7.37
CA GLU A 75 11.86 -3.96 6.55
C GLU A 75 10.62 -3.73 5.68
N LEU A 76 9.56 -3.14 6.26
CA LEU A 76 8.35 -2.78 5.53
C LEU A 76 8.66 -1.79 4.39
N LEU A 77 9.41 -0.72 4.68
CA LEU A 77 9.82 0.26 3.66
C LEU A 77 10.67 -0.38 2.57
N TYR A 78 11.65 -1.19 2.95
CA TYR A 78 12.53 -1.87 2.00
C TYR A 78 11.74 -2.82 1.08
N ALA A 79 10.80 -3.58 1.63
CA ALA A 79 9.97 -4.51 0.86
C ALA A 79 9.06 -3.81 -0.16
N HIS A 80 8.70 -2.54 0.07
CA HIS A 80 7.78 -1.79 -0.80
C HIS A 80 8.47 -0.69 -1.61
N ARG A 81 9.79 -0.51 -1.47
CA ARG A 81 10.58 0.55 -2.11
C ARG A 81 10.46 0.59 -3.64
N GLU A 82 10.30 -0.58 -4.27
CA GLU A 82 10.23 -0.71 -5.73
C GLU A 82 8.78 -0.66 -6.22
N GLY A 83 7.80 -0.47 -5.34
CA GLY A 83 6.39 -0.69 -5.64
C GLY A 83 6.04 -2.17 -5.70
N LYS A 84 4.77 -2.46 -6.02
CA LYS A 84 4.27 -3.82 -6.23
C LYS A 84 3.48 -3.88 -7.53
N THR A 85 3.76 -4.89 -8.34
CA THR A 85 2.97 -5.14 -9.55
C THR A 85 1.95 -6.23 -9.29
N ILE A 86 0.66 -5.90 -9.39
CA ILE A 86 -0.44 -6.88 -9.37
C ILE A 86 -0.79 -7.29 -10.79
N ARG A 87 -1.13 -8.57 -11.00
CA ARG A 87 -1.41 -9.13 -12.32
C ARG A 87 -2.67 -9.99 -12.32
N GLU A 88 -3.55 -9.78 -13.29
CA GLU A 88 -4.79 -10.54 -13.47
C GLU A 88 -5.12 -10.62 -14.97
N ASP A 89 -5.45 -11.81 -15.49
CA ASP A 89 -5.85 -12.05 -16.89
C ASP A 89 -4.93 -11.42 -17.95
N GLY A 90 -3.61 -11.44 -17.72
CA GLY A 90 -2.61 -10.86 -18.63
C GLY A 90 -2.47 -9.34 -18.55
N PHE A 91 -3.09 -8.72 -17.56
CA PHE A 91 -2.96 -7.29 -17.28
C PHE A 91 -2.13 -7.04 -16.04
N GLU A 92 -1.34 -5.97 -16.07
CA GLU A 92 -0.45 -5.59 -14.97
C GLU A 92 -0.80 -4.18 -14.49
N VAL A 93 -0.85 -4.00 -13.17
CA VAL A 93 -0.98 -2.68 -12.52
C VAL A 93 0.18 -2.51 -11.57
N TYR A 94 0.93 -1.44 -11.76
CA TYR A 94 2.01 -1.05 -10.88
C TYR A 94 1.47 -0.17 -9.75
N LEU A 95 1.76 -0.53 -8.51
CA LEU A 95 1.37 0.17 -7.29
C LEU A 95 2.63 0.81 -6.67
N PRO A 96 2.84 2.13 -6.81
CA PRO A 96 3.94 2.81 -6.13
C PRO A 96 3.62 3.05 -4.65
N PHE A 97 4.50 2.63 -3.74
CA PHE A 97 4.42 3.00 -2.33
C PHE A 97 5.41 4.14 -2.03
N GLU A 98 5.18 4.86 -0.92
CA GLU A 98 6.00 6.01 -0.47
C GLU A 98 7.44 5.64 -0.12
#